data_AF-A0A183HGE1-F1
#
_entry.id   AF-A0A183HGE1-F1
#
_cell.length_a   1.000
_cell.length_b   1.000
_cell.length_c   1.000
_cell.angle_alpha   90.00
_cell.angle_beta   90.00
_cell.angle_gamma   90.00
#
_symmetry.space_group_name_H-M   'P 1'
#
loop_
_entity.id
_entity.type
_entity.pdbx_description
1 polymer ?
#
loop_
_entity_poly.entity_id
_entity_poly.type
_entity_poly.pdbx_seq_one_letter_code
_entity_poly.pdbx_strand_id
1 'polypeptide(L)'
;LQDQDGSHIKGLVINFIHYNWPVLIRRNFVEEFITPIVKATKGKESFSFFSLPEYAEWRNNTENWKTYRIKYYKGLGTSTSKEAKEYFNDMVRHRIRFQYSGEEDDDSLDMAFSKKKIEDRKVWLTNWMAEKKARREQGLTEEYLYDKDTRAVSFKDFVNKELVLFSNADNERSIPSLVDGLKPGQRKVLFTCFKRADKKEVKVAQLAGAVGEMSAYHHGEASLMSTIVNLAQDYVGSNNINLLLPIGQFGTRLQGGKDSASPRYIFTQLNPVTRAMFPAVDENVLRFLYCPIIPTVLVNGAEGIGTAWSTKIPNYNPREIVDNMRRLIRGEEPKPLVCF
;
A
#
# COMPACT_ATOMS: atom_id res chain seq x y z
N LEU A 1 14.70 -8.47 3.14
CA LEU A 1 13.61 -8.03 2.24
C LEU A 1 13.78 -6.53 2.07
N GLN A 2 13.85 -6.06 0.81
CA GLN A 2 14.13 -4.65 0.51
C GLN A 2 12.86 -3.93 0.00
N ASP A 3 11.70 -4.45 0.39
CA ASP A 3 10.42 -3.75 0.30
C ASP A 3 10.08 -3.11 1.65
N GLN A 4 9.04 -2.26 1.65
CA GLN A 4 8.62 -1.53 2.85
C GLN A 4 8.20 -2.48 3.98
N ASP A 5 7.56 -3.61 3.67
CA ASP A 5 7.23 -4.63 4.66
C ASP A 5 8.49 -5.26 5.27
N GLY A 6 9.57 -5.41 4.48
CA GLY A 6 10.90 -5.76 4.96
C GLY A 6 11.46 -4.75 5.95
N SER A 7 11.30 -3.45 5.69
CA SER A 7 11.70 -2.38 6.62
C SER A 7 10.95 -2.44 7.94
N HIS A 8 9.66 -2.78 7.93
CA HIS A 8 8.91 -3.02 9.16
C HIS A 8 9.44 -4.22 9.95
N ILE A 9 9.76 -5.33 9.28
CA ILE A 9 10.37 -6.51 9.93
C ILE A 9 11.69 -6.13 10.60
N LYS A 10 12.57 -5.39 9.90
CA LYS A 10 13.83 -4.88 10.48
C LYS A 10 13.54 -4.07 11.73
N GLY A 11 12.60 -3.14 11.64
CA GLY A 11 12.19 -2.30 12.76
C GLY A 11 11.68 -3.10 13.96
N LEU A 12 10.85 -4.12 13.74
CA LEU A 12 10.36 -5.00 14.81
C LEU A 12 11.47 -5.80 15.48
N VAL A 13 12.45 -6.29 14.70
CA VAL A 13 13.62 -6.99 15.24
C VAL A 13 14.49 -6.04 16.06
N ILE A 14 14.76 -4.84 15.54
CA ILE A 14 15.49 -3.79 16.26
C ILE A 14 14.78 -3.44 17.56
N ASN A 15 13.46 -3.20 17.51
CA ASN A 15 12.64 -2.93 18.69
C ASN A 15 12.67 -4.08 19.70
N PHE A 16 12.63 -5.33 19.24
CA PHE A 16 12.75 -6.49 20.12
C PHE A 16 14.09 -6.49 20.87
N ILE A 17 15.20 -6.20 20.17
CA ILE A 17 16.53 -6.12 20.79
C ILE A 17 16.61 -4.90 21.71
N HIS A 18 16.11 -3.74 21.27
CA HIS A 18 16.11 -2.49 22.03
C HIS A 18 15.33 -2.63 23.34
N TYR A 19 14.12 -3.19 23.28
CA TYR A 19 13.25 -3.37 24.44
C TYR A 19 13.85 -4.35 25.48
N ASN A 20 14.42 -5.46 25.03
CA ASN A 20 14.92 -6.51 25.94
C ASN A 20 16.37 -6.29 26.38
N TRP A 21 17.22 -5.76 25.49
CA TRP A 21 18.66 -5.59 25.70
C TRP A 21 19.19 -4.29 25.06
N PRO A 22 18.86 -3.10 25.61
CA PRO A 22 19.32 -1.81 25.07
C PRO A 22 20.84 -1.71 24.91
N VAL A 23 21.61 -2.39 25.78
CA VAL A 23 23.08 -2.40 25.73
C VAL A 23 23.60 -3.00 24.41
N LEU A 24 22.87 -3.93 23.78
CA LEU A 24 23.27 -4.51 22.49
C LEU A 24 23.12 -3.49 21.36
N ILE A 25 22.07 -2.68 21.38
CA ILE A 25 21.88 -1.57 20.43
C ILE A 25 23.05 -0.60 20.53
N ARG A 26 23.41 -0.18 21.75
CA ARG A 26 24.54 0.74 22.02
C ARG A 26 25.91 0.20 21.65
N ARG A 27 26.05 -1.13 21.51
CA ARG A 27 27.27 -1.82 21.10
C ARG A 27 27.33 -2.11 19.60
N ASN A 28 26.42 -1.53 18.79
CA ASN A 28 26.35 -1.71 17.34
C ASN A 28 26.23 -3.19 16.95
N PHE A 29 25.45 -3.96 17.71
CA PHE A 29 25.29 -5.40 17.51
C PHE A 29 24.51 -5.75 16.24
N VAL A 30 23.64 -4.86 15.78
CA VAL A 30 22.73 -5.12 14.66
C VAL A 30 23.41 -4.77 13.33
N GLU A 31 23.38 -5.71 12.40
CA GLU A 31 23.77 -5.51 11.01
C GLU A 31 22.61 -5.92 10.10
N GLU A 32 22.54 -5.34 8.91
CA GLU A 32 21.63 -5.78 7.87
C GLU A 32 22.37 -6.13 6.57
N PHE A 33 21.75 -7.04 5.82
CA PHE A 33 22.18 -7.41 4.49
C PHE A 33 21.17 -6.89 3.47
N ILE A 34 21.58 -5.94 2.63
CA ILE A 34 20.75 -5.36 1.60
C ILE A 34 20.96 -6.07 0.26
N THR A 35 19.92 -6.14 -0.56
CA THR A 35 19.99 -6.67 -1.93
C THR A 35 19.40 -5.64 -2.89
N PRO A 36 19.86 -5.58 -4.15
CA PRO A 36 19.33 -4.62 -5.11
C PRO A 36 17.84 -4.87 -5.38
N ILE A 37 17.08 -3.79 -5.51
CA ILE A 37 15.65 -3.82 -5.82
C ILE A 37 15.36 -3.75 -7.32
N VAL A 38 16.30 -3.20 -8.10
CA VAL A 38 16.22 -3.11 -9.56
C VAL A 38 17.58 -3.43 -10.14
N LYS A 39 17.59 -4.24 -11.20
CA LYS A 39 18.77 -4.39 -12.06
C LYS A 39 18.45 -3.99 -13.50
N ALA A 40 19.34 -3.20 -14.09
CA ALA A 40 19.33 -2.87 -15.51
C ALA A 40 20.48 -3.59 -16.20
N THR A 41 20.19 -4.44 -17.18
CA THR A 41 21.20 -5.27 -17.86
C THR A 41 21.18 -5.04 -19.36
N LYS A 42 22.36 -4.84 -19.98
CA LYS A 42 22.53 -4.71 -21.42
C LYS A 42 23.83 -5.41 -21.84
N GLY A 43 23.70 -6.53 -22.56
CA GLY A 43 24.85 -7.36 -22.92
C GLY A 43 25.60 -7.86 -21.68
N LYS A 44 26.84 -7.41 -21.50
CA LYS A 44 27.69 -7.72 -20.33
C LYS A 44 27.59 -6.68 -19.20
N GLU A 45 27.01 -5.52 -19.47
CA GLU A 45 26.86 -4.46 -18.48
C GLU A 45 25.63 -4.73 -17.59
N SER A 46 25.80 -4.63 -16.28
CA SER A 46 24.69 -4.70 -15.33
C SER A 46 24.84 -3.65 -14.25
N PHE A 47 23.81 -2.82 -14.09
CA PHE A 47 23.69 -1.86 -13.02
C PHE A 47 22.69 -2.39 -11.98
N SER A 48 23.05 -2.27 -10.70
CA SER A 48 22.24 -2.72 -9.57
C SER A 48 21.90 -1.53 -8.70
N PHE A 49 20.61 -1.30 -8.46
CA PHE A 49 20.09 -0.19 -7.68
C PHE A 49 19.43 -0.70 -6.41
N PHE A 50 19.72 -0.05 -5.28
CA PHE A 50 19.25 -0.46 -3.95
C PHE A 50 18.10 0.41 -3.44
N SER A 51 17.82 1.53 -4.11
CA SER A 51 16.63 2.36 -3.90
C SER A 51 15.93 2.70 -5.22
N LEU A 52 14.61 2.98 -5.17
CA LEU A 52 13.84 3.36 -6.36
C LEU A 52 14.23 4.78 -6.84
N PRO A 53 14.51 5.74 -5.94
CA PRO A 53 15.05 7.03 -6.34
C PRO A 53 16.39 6.92 -7.09
N GLU A 54 17.33 6.09 -6.62
CA GLU A 54 18.63 5.85 -7.31
C GLU A 54 18.40 5.33 -8.75
N TYR A 55 17.47 4.38 -8.92
CA TYR A 55 17.10 3.90 -10.25
C TYR A 55 16.44 4.99 -11.12
N ALA A 56 15.57 5.81 -10.54
CA ALA A 56 14.90 6.90 -11.25
C ALA A 56 15.90 7.96 -11.73
N GLU A 57 16.87 8.32 -10.89
CA GLU A 57 17.96 9.23 -11.23
C GLU A 57 18.80 8.68 -12.39
N TRP A 58 19.24 7.42 -12.31
CA TRP A 58 19.95 6.77 -13.42
C TRP A 58 19.13 6.77 -14.71
N ARG A 59 17.83 6.45 -14.61
CA ARG A 59 16.92 6.39 -15.76
C ARG A 59 16.74 7.77 -16.41
N ASN A 60 16.66 8.83 -15.62
CA ASN A 60 16.51 10.20 -16.12
C ASN A 60 17.80 10.73 -16.76
N ASN A 61 18.96 10.30 -16.26
CA ASN A 61 20.27 10.74 -16.75
C ASN A 61 20.85 9.85 -17.87
N THR A 62 20.17 8.77 -18.26
CA THR A 62 20.66 7.80 -19.27
C THR A 62 19.76 7.82 -20.50
N GLU A 63 20.15 8.50 -21.59
CA GLU A 63 19.30 8.64 -22.80
C GLU A 63 18.82 7.30 -23.40
N ASN A 64 19.70 6.28 -23.41
CA ASN A 64 19.42 4.98 -24.00
C ASN A 64 18.88 3.94 -22.98
N TRP A 65 18.35 4.36 -21.83
CA TRP A 65 17.88 3.46 -20.76
C TRP A 65 16.87 2.41 -21.25
N LYS A 66 16.06 2.75 -22.27
CA LYS A 66 15.06 1.84 -22.88
C LYS A 66 15.70 0.60 -23.54
N THR A 67 17.00 0.66 -23.86
CA THR A 67 17.73 -0.48 -24.45
C THR A 67 18.17 -1.52 -23.40
N TYR A 68 18.05 -1.20 -22.12
CA TYR A 68 18.37 -2.11 -21.01
C TYR A 68 17.18 -2.99 -20.67
N ARG A 69 17.44 -4.26 -20.35
CA ARG A 69 16.47 -5.13 -19.71
C ARG A 69 16.37 -4.75 -18.24
N ILE A 70 15.22 -4.24 -17.83
CA ILE A 70 14.95 -3.86 -16.44
C ILE A 70 14.24 -5.02 -15.72
N LYS A 71 14.80 -5.48 -14.59
CA LYS A 71 14.19 -6.49 -13.74
C LYS A 71 14.05 -5.98 -12.31
N TYR A 72 12.83 -6.09 -11.77
CA TYR A 72 12.52 -5.71 -10.39
C TYR A 72 12.64 -6.92 -9.47
N TYR A 73 13.25 -6.72 -8.31
CA TYR A 73 13.53 -7.74 -7.29
C TYR A 73 12.75 -7.38 -6.02
N LYS A 74 11.48 -7.79 -5.96
CA LYS A 74 10.61 -7.48 -4.81
C LYS A 74 10.86 -8.38 -3.61
N GLY A 75 11.06 -9.67 -3.89
CA GLY A 75 11.38 -10.68 -2.89
C GLY A 75 12.79 -11.22 -3.08
N LEU A 76 13.39 -11.69 -1.98
CA LEU A 76 14.69 -12.37 -2.03
C LEU A 76 14.67 -13.59 -2.96
N GLY A 77 13.53 -14.27 -3.07
CA GLY A 77 13.33 -15.41 -3.99
C GLY A 77 13.40 -15.07 -5.48
N THR A 78 13.45 -13.78 -5.87
CA THR A 78 13.66 -13.38 -7.27
C THR A 78 15.14 -13.48 -7.69
N SER A 79 16.06 -13.48 -6.73
CA SER A 79 17.49 -13.64 -6.97
C SER A 79 17.86 -15.10 -7.13
N THR A 80 18.69 -15.41 -8.12
CA THR A 80 19.21 -16.76 -8.36
C THR A 80 20.34 -17.08 -7.37
N SER A 81 20.64 -18.37 -7.18
CA SER A 81 21.78 -18.79 -6.34
C SER A 81 23.12 -18.26 -6.83
N LYS A 82 23.26 -17.99 -8.14
CA LYS A 82 24.46 -17.36 -8.71
C LYS A 82 24.58 -15.90 -8.24
N GLU A 83 23.49 -15.13 -8.37
CA GLU A 83 23.46 -13.75 -7.90
C GLU A 83 23.67 -13.65 -6.39
N ALA A 84 23.13 -14.60 -5.62
CA ALA A 84 23.39 -14.65 -4.19
C ALA A 84 24.90 -14.77 -3.89
N LYS A 85 25.61 -15.69 -4.57
CA LYS A 85 27.08 -15.81 -4.42
C LYS A 85 27.80 -14.51 -4.79
N GLU A 86 27.36 -13.82 -5.83
CA GLU A 86 27.91 -12.51 -6.22
C GLU A 86 27.72 -11.47 -5.10
N TYR A 87 26.54 -11.44 -4.46
CA TYR A 87 26.29 -10.53 -3.32
C TYR A 87 27.17 -10.87 -2.11
N PHE A 88 27.35 -12.15 -1.79
CA PHE A 88 28.20 -12.58 -0.68
C PHE A 88 29.70 -12.33 -0.95
N ASN A 89 30.11 -12.33 -2.22
CA ASN A 89 31.48 -11.95 -2.60
C ASN A 89 31.72 -10.45 -2.41
N ASP A 90 30.72 -9.60 -2.64
CA ASP A 90 30.78 -8.15 -2.37
C ASP A 90 30.13 -7.79 -1.02
N MET A 91 30.62 -8.41 0.05
CA MET A 91 30.10 -8.18 1.40
C MET A 91 30.20 -6.71 1.83
N VAL A 92 31.15 -5.95 1.29
CA VAL A 92 31.37 -4.53 1.63
C VAL A 92 30.22 -3.66 1.15
N ARG A 93 29.66 -3.92 -0.04
CA ARG A 93 28.50 -3.19 -0.56
C ARG A 93 27.18 -3.61 0.08
N HIS A 94 27.06 -4.90 0.41
CA HIS A 94 25.81 -5.51 0.84
C HIS A 94 25.58 -5.51 2.35
N ARG A 95 26.64 -5.37 3.16
CA ARG A 95 26.53 -5.28 4.62
C ARG A 95 26.47 -3.83 5.07
N ILE A 96 25.38 -3.46 5.73
CA ILE A 96 25.22 -2.16 6.39
C ILE A 96 25.15 -2.39 7.90
N ARG A 97 25.95 -1.63 8.65
CA ARG A 97 25.97 -1.70 10.11
C ARG A 97 25.03 -0.67 10.72
N PHE A 98 24.31 -1.04 11.77
CA PHE A 98 23.63 -0.03 12.58
C PHE A 98 24.60 0.57 13.58
N GLN A 99 24.71 1.89 13.58
CA GLN A 99 25.59 2.63 14.48
C GLN A 99 24.76 3.48 15.43
N TYR A 100 24.86 3.16 16.72
CA TYR A 100 24.31 4.00 17.77
C TYR A 100 25.11 5.30 17.87
N SER A 101 24.39 6.41 17.91
CA SER A 101 24.91 7.77 17.82
C SER A 101 24.50 8.67 19.00
N GLY A 102 23.60 8.21 19.87
CA GLY A 102 23.19 8.91 21.08
C GLY A 102 21.75 8.59 21.50
N GLU A 103 21.25 9.32 22.51
CA GLU A 103 19.90 9.10 23.07
C GLU A 103 18.78 9.32 22.04
N GLU A 104 19.01 10.13 21.01
CA GLU A 104 18.02 10.35 19.94
C GLU A 104 17.66 9.06 19.17
N ASP A 105 18.57 8.08 19.13
CA ASP A 105 18.29 6.75 18.57
C ASP A 105 17.30 5.99 19.45
N ASP A 106 17.47 6.05 20.77
CA ASP A 106 16.56 5.44 21.73
C ASP A 106 15.16 6.09 21.65
N ASP A 107 15.11 7.42 21.57
CA ASP A 107 13.85 8.18 21.44
C ASP A 107 13.14 7.88 20.12
N SER A 108 13.88 7.76 19.01
CA SER A 108 13.32 7.43 17.69
C SER A 108 12.72 6.02 17.68
N LEU A 109 13.39 5.06 18.32
CA LEU A 109 12.89 3.69 18.44
C LEU A 109 11.66 3.61 19.35
N ASP A 110 11.67 4.29 20.50
CA ASP A 110 10.50 4.34 21.39
C ASP A 110 9.31 5.01 20.70
N MET A 111 9.51 6.14 20.01
CA MET A 111 8.48 6.81 19.22
C MET A 111 7.86 5.86 18.18
N ALA A 112 8.68 5.10 17.46
CA ALA A 112 8.21 4.20 16.41
C ALA A 112 7.34 3.03 16.93
N PHE A 113 7.68 2.43 18.08
CA PHE A 113 7.07 1.15 18.50
C PHE A 113 6.28 1.21 19.80
N SER A 114 6.45 2.24 20.62
CA SER A 114 5.75 2.34 21.90
C SER A 114 4.25 2.53 21.70
N LYS A 115 3.45 1.73 22.40
CA LYS A 115 1.98 1.87 22.38
C LYS A 115 1.50 3.19 23.00
N LYS A 116 2.34 3.88 23.78
CA LYS A 116 2.02 5.15 24.45
C LYS A 116 2.30 6.38 23.58
N LYS A 117 3.08 6.23 22.50
CA LYS A 117 3.61 7.32 21.66
C LYS A 117 2.80 7.56 20.39
N ILE A 118 1.48 7.38 20.45
CA ILE A 118 0.59 7.49 19.27
C ILE A 118 0.56 8.93 18.74
N GLU A 119 0.42 9.93 19.61
CA GLU A 119 0.38 11.34 19.19
C GLU A 119 1.73 11.78 18.59
N ASP A 120 2.84 11.37 19.19
CA ASP A 120 4.19 11.62 18.66
C ASP A 120 4.34 11.04 17.24
N ARG A 121 3.85 9.81 16.99
CA ARG A 121 3.83 9.22 15.65
C ARG A 121 2.96 9.98 14.65
N LYS A 122 1.81 10.52 15.09
CA LYS A 122 0.95 11.33 14.21
C LYS A 122 1.69 12.59 13.76
N VAL A 123 2.30 13.32 14.70
CA VAL A 123 3.08 14.53 14.41
C VAL A 123 4.25 14.18 13.47
N TRP A 124 4.98 13.11 13.78
CA TRP A 124 6.09 12.61 12.96
C TRP A 124 5.68 12.34 11.51
N LEU A 125 4.61 11.56 11.30
CA LEU A 125 4.12 11.22 9.96
C LEU A 125 3.53 12.44 9.24
N THR A 126 2.82 13.33 9.96
CA THR A 126 2.29 14.57 9.37
C THR A 126 3.41 15.48 8.88
N ASN A 127 4.47 15.68 9.67
CA ASN A 127 5.62 16.48 9.29
C ASN A 127 6.31 15.87 8.06
N TRP A 128 6.54 14.55 8.07
CA TRP A 128 7.15 13.86 6.93
C TRP A 128 6.31 13.97 5.66
N MET A 129 4.98 13.81 5.74
CA MET A 129 4.08 13.98 4.60
C MET A 129 4.10 15.41 4.05
N ALA A 130 4.14 16.42 4.93
CA ALA A 130 4.23 17.82 4.54
C ALA A 130 5.55 18.14 3.83
N GLU A 131 6.67 17.64 4.36
CA GLU A 131 7.99 17.78 3.77
C GLU A 131 8.09 17.09 2.41
N LYS A 132 7.57 15.85 2.29
CA LYS A 132 7.49 15.12 1.02
C LYS A 132 6.69 15.88 -0.03
N LYS A 133 5.56 16.47 0.37
CA LYS A 133 4.73 17.31 -0.52
C LYS A 133 5.49 18.56 -0.98
N ALA A 134 6.12 19.28 -0.05
CA ALA A 134 6.88 20.49 -0.35
C ALA A 134 8.04 20.21 -1.31
N ARG A 135 8.81 19.14 -1.08
CA ARG A 135 9.89 18.70 -1.99
C ARG A 135 9.38 18.41 -3.38
N ARG A 136 8.26 17.71 -3.50
CA ARG A 136 7.63 17.39 -4.79
C ARG A 136 7.17 18.64 -5.54
N GLU A 137 6.62 19.62 -4.84
CA GLU A 137 6.20 20.91 -5.44
C GLU A 137 7.40 21.73 -5.91
N GLN A 138 8.54 21.62 -5.23
CA GLN A 138 9.80 22.26 -5.61
C GLN A 138 10.61 21.48 -6.66
N GLY A 139 10.16 20.28 -7.05
CA GLY A 139 10.90 19.42 -7.98
C GLY A 139 12.21 18.86 -7.42
N LEU A 140 12.38 18.87 -6.10
CA LEU A 140 13.56 18.31 -5.43
C LEU A 140 13.51 16.78 -5.41
N THR A 141 14.68 16.15 -5.44
CA THR A 141 14.82 14.70 -5.31
C THR A 141 14.43 14.23 -3.91
N GLU A 142 13.82 13.05 -3.83
CA GLU A 142 13.52 12.40 -2.55
C GLU A 142 14.83 11.93 -1.92
N GLU A 143 15.02 12.17 -0.62
CA GLU A 143 16.11 11.56 0.13
C GLU A 143 15.93 10.05 0.20
N TYR A 144 17.02 9.29 0.03
CA TYR A 144 17.03 7.85 0.14
C TYR A 144 18.25 7.36 0.92
N LEU A 145 18.08 6.22 1.60
CA LEU A 145 19.20 5.50 2.23
C LEU A 145 19.90 4.58 1.21
N TYR A 146 21.09 4.11 1.59
CA TYR A 146 21.85 3.08 0.88
C TYR A 146 22.52 3.51 -0.43
N ASP A 147 22.95 4.76 -0.49
CA ASP A 147 23.88 5.22 -1.52
C ASP A 147 25.15 4.35 -1.53
N LYS A 148 25.89 4.34 -2.64
CA LYS A 148 27.02 3.45 -2.92
C LYS A 148 28.08 3.44 -1.83
N ASP A 149 28.25 4.55 -1.12
CA ASP A 149 29.27 4.72 -0.07
C ASP A 149 28.73 4.49 1.34
N THR A 150 27.44 4.21 1.50
CA THR A 150 26.82 3.92 2.79
C THR A 150 27.37 2.60 3.34
N ARG A 151 27.97 2.63 4.53
CA ARG A 151 28.47 1.45 5.26
C ARG A 151 27.86 1.30 6.65
N ALA A 152 27.36 2.40 7.20
CA ALA A 152 26.66 2.44 8.46
C ALA A 152 25.45 3.37 8.37
N VAL A 153 24.42 3.07 9.16
CA VAL A 153 23.18 3.85 9.27
C VAL A 153 22.85 3.98 10.76
N SER A 154 22.43 5.18 11.19
CA SER A 154 21.96 5.39 12.57
C SER A 154 20.55 4.83 12.75
N PHE A 155 20.15 4.50 13.98
CA PHE A 155 18.78 4.02 14.24
C PHE A 155 17.75 5.12 13.96
N LYS A 156 18.09 6.37 14.28
CA LYS A 156 17.32 7.57 13.93
C LYS A 156 17.14 7.70 12.43
N ASP A 157 18.20 7.58 11.62
CA ASP A 157 18.09 7.66 10.17
C ASP A 157 17.24 6.53 9.61
N PHE A 158 17.42 5.30 10.12
CA PHE A 158 16.58 4.17 9.72
C PHE A 158 15.10 4.42 10.02
N VAL A 159 14.76 4.89 11.23
CA VAL A 159 13.39 5.22 11.59
C VAL A 159 12.84 6.31 10.66
N ASN A 160 13.55 7.42 10.53
CA ASN A 160 13.05 8.63 9.88
C ASN A 160 13.16 8.64 8.35
N LYS A 161 13.96 7.77 7.74
CA LYS A 161 14.17 7.72 6.29
C LYS A 161 13.71 6.42 5.64
N GLU A 162 13.61 5.31 6.38
CA GLU A 162 13.14 4.02 5.85
C GLU A 162 11.85 3.54 6.50
N LEU A 163 11.78 3.45 7.83
CA LEU A 163 10.58 2.95 8.53
C LEU A 163 9.36 3.88 8.33
N VAL A 164 9.60 5.18 8.19
CA VAL A 164 8.56 6.16 7.83
C VAL A 164 7.88 5.83 6.50
N LEU A 165 8.63 5.29 5.53
CA LEU A 165 8.10 4.93 4.21
C LEU A 165 7.09 3.80 4.33
N PHE A 166 7.41 2.79 5.16
CA PHE A 166 6.48 1.74 5.51
C PHE A 166 5.25 2.29 6.22
N SER A 167 5.45 3.12 7.25
CA SER A 167 4.37 3.66 8.07
C SER A 167 3.38 4.46 7.22
N ASN A 168 3.86 5.27 6.28
CA ASN A 168 3.02 5.98 5.33
C ASN A 168 2.36 5.04 4.31
N ALA A 169 3.09 4.09 3.73
CA ALA A 169 2.51 3.12 2.79
C ALA A 169 1.44 2.23 3.44
N ASP A 170 1.59 1.95 4.73
CA ASP A 170 0.60 1.26 5.55
C ASP A 170 -0.68 2.08 5.69
N ASN A 171 -0.56 3.39 5.93
CA ASN A 171 -1.72 4.29 5.92
C ASN A 171 -2.38 4.34 4.53
N GLU A 172 -1.60 4.49 3.45
CA GLU A 172 -2.10 4.55 2.08
C GLU A 172 -2.86 3.30 1.67
N ARG A 173 -2.43 2.10 2.10
CA ARG A 173 -3.11 0.84 1.79
C ARG A 173 -4.27 0.51 2.73
N SER A 174 -4.25 1.03 3.96
CA SER A 174 -5.21 0.68 5.00
C SER A 174 -6.38 1.66 5.13
N ILE A 175 -6.17 2.95 4.84
CA ILE A 175 -7.19 4.00 4.93
C ILE A 175 -7.71 4.32 3.51
N PRO A 176 -9.03 4.26 3.27
CA PRO A 176 -9.58 4.58 1.96
C PRO A 176 -9.58 6.08 1.67
N SER A 177 -9.72 6.43 0.39
CA SER A 177 -9.93 7.81 -0.02
C SER A 177 -11.36 8.25 0.25
N LEU A 178 -11.55 9.50 0.68
CA LEU A 178 -12.88 10.11 0.86
C LEU A 178 -13.68 10.12 -0.45
N VAL A 179 -12.99 10.25 -1.59
CA VAL A 179 -13.63 10.50 -2.90
C VAL A 179 -14.43 9.27 -3.37
N ASP A 180 -13.81 8.08 -3.34
CA ASP A 180 -14.45 6.84 -3.80
C ASP A 180 -14.73 5.83 -2.69
N GLY A 181 -14.29 6.09 -1.45
CA GLY A 181 -14.42 5.15 -0.34
C GLY A 181 -13.60 3.88 -0.51
N LEU A 182 -12.68 3.81 -1.48
CA LEU A 182 -11.92 2.59 -1.79
C LEU A 182 -10.48 2.69 -1.32
N LYS A 183 -9.97 1.56 -0.84
CA LYS A 183 -8.53 1.32 -0.66
C LYS A 183 -7.87 1.04 -2.02
N PRO A 184 -6.54 1.24 -2.17
CA PRO A 184 -5.86 1.00 -3.44
C PRO A 184 -6.08 -0.39 -4.05
N GLY A 185 -6.13 -1.44 -3.22
CA GLY A 185 -6.42 -2.81 -3.69
C GLY A 185 -7.82 -2.94 -4.29
N GLN A 186 -8.83 -2.38 -3.64
CA GLN A 186 -10.21 -2.38 -4.13
C GLN A 186 -10.34 -1.58 -5.43
N ARG A 187 -9.67 -0.42 -5.50
CA ARG A 187 -9.63 0.42 -6.71
C ARG A 187 -9.00 -0.30 -7.89
N LYS A 188 -7.92 -1.06 -7.66
CA LYS A 188 -7.26 -1.88 -8.69
C LYS A 188 -8.18 -2.99 -9.21
N VAL A 189 -8.95 -3.65 -8.31
CA VAL A 189 -9.98 -4.62 -8.73
C VAL A 189 -11.01 -3.95 -9.63
N LEU A 190 -11.58 -2.83 -9.19
CA LEU A 190 -12.62 -2.12 -9.94
C LEU A 190 -12.11 -1.61 -11.30
N PHE A 191 -10.88 -1.08 -11.33
CA PHE A 191 -10.20 -0.68 -12.56
C PHE A 191 -10.09 -1.84 -13.57
N THR A 192 -9.65 -3.00 -13.12
CA THR A 192 -9.55 -4.18 -13.98
C THR A 192 -10.93 -4.62 -14.48
N CYS A 193 -11.97 -4.55 -13.65
CA CYS A 193 -13.34 -4.87 -14.06
C CYS A 193 -13.85 -3.90 -15.15
N PHE A 194 -13.63 -2.59 -15.00
CA PHE A 194 -14.00 -1.60 -16.02
C PHE A 194 -13.22 -1.80 -17.31
N LYS A 195 -11.90 -2.06 -17.22
CA LYS A 195 -11.04 -2.24 -18.39
C LYS A 195 -11.36 -3.51 -19.18
N ARG A 196 -11.72 -4.61 -18.51
CA ARG A 196 -12.12 -5.86 -19.17
C ARG A 196 -13.53 -5.79 -19.75
N ALA A 197 -14.41 -4.98 -19.14
CA ALA A 197 -15.81 -4.83 -19.53
C ALA A 197 -16.53 -6.19 -19.73
N ASP A 198 -16.20 -7.16 -18.88
CA ASP A 198 -16.72 -8.52 -18.97
C ASP A 198 -18.24 -8.51 -18.79
N LYS A 199 -18.97 -9.00 -19.81
CA LYS A 199 -20.44 -9.13 -19.77
C LYS A 199 -20.92 -10.43 -19.12
N LYS A 200 -20.01 -11.38 -18.94
CA LYS A 200 -20.28 -12.69 -18.33
C LYS A 200 -19.61 -12.77 -16.97
N GLU A 201 -20.11 -13.66 -16.13
CA GLU A 201 -19.46 -14.01 -14.87
C GLU A 201 -18.03 -14.56 -15.09
N VAL A 202 -17.15 -14.25 -14.15
CA VAL A 202 -15.75 -14.68 -14.16
C VAL A 202 -15.42 -15.32 -12.81
N LYS A 203 -14.59 -16.37 -12.82
CA LYS A 203 -14.12 -16.98 -11.56
C LYS A 203 -13.31 -15.97 -10.75
N VAL A 204 -13.51 -15.93 -9.44
CA VAL A 204 -12.78 -15.00 -8.56
C VAL A 204 -11.26 -15.20 -8.67
N ALA A 205 -10.79 -16.45 -8.70
CA ALA A 205 -9.37 -16.74 -8.88
C ALA A 205 -8.81 -16.22 -10.23
N GLN A 206 -9.59 -16.32 -11.31
CA GLN A 206 -9.20 -15.81 -12.62
C GLN A 206 -9.19 -14.28 -12.65
N LEU A 207 -10.18 -13.64 -12.03
CA LEU A 207 -10.21 -12.19 -11.90
C LEU A 207 -9.03 -11.68 -11.07
N ALA A 208 -8.67 -12.34 -9.97
CA ALA A 208 -7.52 -11.98 -9.14
C ALA A 208 -6.19 -12.02 -9.94
N GLY A 209 -5.97 -13.06 -10.75
CA GLY A 209 -4.81 -13.14 -11.63
C GLY A 209 -4.77 -11.99 -12.66
N ALA A 210 -5.91 -11.69 -13.29
CA ALA A 210 -6.02 -10.56 -14.22
C ALA A 210 -5.79 -9.21 -13.54
N VAL A 211 -6.25 -9.02 -12.30
CA VAL A 211 -5.97 -7.82 -11.51
C VAL A 211 -4.47 -7.72 -11.22
N GLY A 212 -3.82 -8.82 -10.83
CA GLY A 212 -2.37 -8.87 -10.62
C GLY A 212 -1.58 -8.36 -11.82
N GLU A 213 -1.90 -8.88 -13.00
CA GLU A 213 -1.27 -8.53 -14.27
C GLU A 213 -1.58 -7.09 -14.72
N MET A 214 -2.86 -6.74 -14.83
CA MET A 214 -3.29 -5.49 -15.47
C MET A 214 -3.14 -4.26 -14.59
N SER A 215 -3.20 -4.43 -13.27
CA SER A 215 -3.17 -3.32 -12.31
C SER A 215 -1.82 -3.16 -11.61
N ALA A 216 -0.84 -4.02 -11.90
CA ALA A 216 0.44 -4.10 -11.18
C ALA A 216 0.20 -4.16 -9.66
N TYR A 217 -0.50 -5.19 -9.21
CA TYR A 217 -0.66 -5.47 -7.78
C TYR A 217 0.46 -6.38 -7.29
N HIS A 218 0.96 -6.13 -6.08
CA HIS A 218 2.23 -6.71 -5.63
C HIS A 218 2.19 -7.40 -4.27
N HIS A 219 1.03 -7.49 -3.61
CA HIS A 219 0.90 -8.08 -2.27
C HIS A 219 0.27 -9.49 -2.30
N GLY A 220 0.42 -10.20 -3.42
CA GLY A 220 -0.04 -11.58 -3.59
C GLY A 220 -1.53 -11.72 -3.97
N GLU A 221 -1.85 -12.80 -4.67
CA GLU A 221 -3.21 -13.04 -5.17
C GLU A 221 -4.22 -13.39 -4.07
N ALA A 222 -3.77 -14.00 -2.96
CA ALA A 222 -4.66 -14.34 -1.84
C ALA A 222 -5.35 -13.10 -1.26
N SER A 223 -4.60 -12.01 -1.08
CA SER A 223 -5.15 -10.72 -0.63
C SER A 223 -6.12 -10.12 -1.64
N LEU A 224 -5.85 -10.28 -2.95
CA LEU A 224 -6.76 -9.83 -4.01
C LEU A 224 -8.06 -10.63 -4.04
N MET A 225 -7.99 -11.95 -3.90
CA MET A 225 -9.18 -12.80 -3.86
C MET A 225 -10.08 -12.41 -2.68
N SER A 226 -9.50 -12.20 -1.48
CA SER A 226 -10.23 -11.66 -0.33
C SER A 226 -10.84 -10.28 -0.61
N THR A 227 -10.08 -9.40 -1.27
CA THR A 227 -10.59 -8.07 -1.68
C THR A 227 -11.79 -8.16 -2.62
N ILE A 228 -11.75 -9.07 -3.60
CA ILE A 228 -12.86 -9.31 -4.53
C ILE A 228 -14.09 -9.85 -3.79
N VAL A 229 -13.89 -10.81 -2.88
CA VAL A 229 -14.98 -11.35 -2.05
C VAL A 229 -15.64 -10.25 -1.23
N ASN A 230 -14.85 -9.41 -0.54
CA ASN A 230 -15.38 -8.32 0.29
C ASN A 230 -16.14 -7.26 -0.54
N LEU A 231 -15.72 -7.00 -1.78
CA LEU A 231 -16.45 -6.08 -2.69
C LEU A 231 -17.78 -6.65 -3.20
N ALA A 232 -17.95 -7.98 -3.13
CA ALA A 232 -19.14 -8.67 -3.63
C ALA A 232 -20.17 -9.00 -2.55
N GLN A 233 -19.74 -9.12 -1.28
CA GLN A 233 -20.60 -9.47 -0.15
C GLN A 233 -21.80 -8.53 0.01
N ASP A 234 -22.97 -9.11 0.29
CA ASP A 234 -24.27 -8.43 0.39
C ASP A 234 -25.10 -8.88 1.62
N TYR A 235 -24.50 -9.56 2.59
CA TYR A 235 -25.19 -9.95 3.82
C TYR A 235 -25.42 -8.73 4.75
N VAL A 236 -26.41 -8.82 5.64
CA VAL A 236 -26.76 -7.74 6.59
C VAL A 236 -25.54 -7.33 7.43
N GLY A 237 -25.16 -6.05 7.35
CA GLY A 237 -23.97 -5.50 8.01
C GLY A 237 -22.69 -5.47 7.15
N SER A 238 -22.77 -5.88 5.87
CA SER A 238 -21.68 -5.73 4.89
C SER A 238 -21.87 -4.46 4.02
N ASN A 239 -21.93 -4.58 2.70
CA ASN A 239 -22.09 -3.46 1.79
C ASN A 239 -23.59 -3.12 1.60
N ASN A 240 -23.97 -1.84 1.73
CA ASN A 240 -25.31 -1.39 1.33
C ASN A 240 -25.49 -1.48 -0.19
N ILE A 241 -24.43 -1.21 -0.95
CA ILE A 241 -24.36 -1.42 -2.39
C ILE A 241 -23.06 -2.15 -2.71
N ASN A 242 -23.15 -3.45 -2.95
CA ASN A 242 -22.04 -4.27 -3.41
C ASN A 242 -21.67 -3.94 -4.86
N LEU A 243 -20.39 -3.64 -5.11
CA LEU A 243 -19.91 -3.22 -6.42
C LEU A 243 -19.76 -4.40 -7.39
N LEU A 244 -19.62 -5.60 -6.82
CA LEU A 244 -19.55 -6.87 -7.52
C LEU A 244 -20.71 -7.77 -7.08
N LEU A 245 -21.16 -8.68 -7.95
CA LEU A 245 -22.23 -9.63 -7.64
C LEU A 245 -21.66 -10.92 -7.01
N PRO A 246 -22.25 -11.43 -5.92
CA PRO A 246 -21.82 -12.65 -5.26
C PRO A 246 -22.43 -13.89 -5.94
N ILE A 247 -21.82 -14.35 -7.03
CA ILE A 247 -22.31 -15.52 -7.79
C ILE A 247 -21.70 -16.81 -7.20
N GLY A 248 -22.35 -17.31 -6.14
CA GLY A 248 -21.90 -18.46 -5.36
C GLY A 248 -21.92 -18.16 -3.86
N GLN A 249 -21.17 -18.92 -3.06
CA GLN A 249 -21.10 -18.72 -1.62
C GLN A 249 -19.99 -17.72 -1.23
N PHE A 250 -20.34 -16.43 -1.08
CA PHE A 250 -19.43 -15.34 -0.72
C PHE A 250 -19.34 -15.08 0.79
N GLY A 251 -19.93 -15.97 1.58
CA GLY A 251 -19.98 -15.89 3.03
C GLY A 251 -21.26 -15.19 3.48
N THR A 252 -21.60 -15.41 4.75
CA THR A 252 -22.87 -15.00 5.32
C THR A 252 -22.66 -14.23 6.62
N ARG A 253 -23.74 -13.65 7.14
CA ARG A 253 -23.73 -12.99 8.44
C ARG A 253 -23.35 -13.92 9.60
N LEU A 254 -23.45 -15.24 9.45
CA LEU A 254 -23.17 -16.20 10.53
C LEU A 254 -21.71 -16.13 10.99
N GLN A 255 -20.78 -15.84 10.08
CA GLN A 255 -19.37 -15.69 10.40
C GLN A 255 -18.77 -14.37 9.90
N GLY A 256 -19.62 -13.38 9.59
CA GLY A 256 -19.18 -12.10 9.02
C GLY A 256 -18.40 -12.28 7.72
N GLY A 257 -18.89 -13.16 6.84
CA GLY A 257 -18.29 -13.42 5.54
C GLY A 257 -17.11 -14.40 5.52
N LYS A 258 -16.62 -14.86 6.67
CA LYS A 258 -15.47 -15.79 6.76
C LYS A 258 -15.80 -17.21 6.27
N ASP A 259 -17.07 -17.55 6.22
CA ASP A 259 -17.63 -18.79 5.68
C ASP A 259 -17.75 -18.78 4.14
N SER A 260 -17.09 -17.85 3.45
CA SER A 260 -16.99 -17.83 1.98
C SER A 260 -16.31 -19.08 1.44
N ALA A 261 -16.83 -19.61 0.33
CA ALA A 261 -16.22 -20.74 -0.36
C ALA A 261 -14.89 -20.35 -1.04
N SER A 262 -14.10 -21.37 -1.40
CA SER A 262 -12.81 -21.15 -2.07
C SER A 262 -12.97 -20.32 -3.36
N PRO A 263 -12.10 -19.32 -3.62
CA PRO A 263 -12.11 -18.48 -4.82
C PRO A 263 -12.09 -19.22 -6.16
N ARG A 264 -11.74 -20.52 -6.16
CA ARG A 264 -11.75 -21.38 -7.35
C ARG A 264 -13.15 -21.84 -7.76
N TYR A 265 -14.10 -21.84 -6.83
CA TYR A 265 -15.46 -22.36 -7.03
C TYR A 265 -16.52 -21.26 -7.16
N ILE A 266 -16.19 -20.02 -6.81
CA ILE A 266 -17.10 -18.89 -6.84
C ILE A 266 -16.82 -17.97 -8.03
N PHE A 267 -17.87 -17.34 -8.53
CA PHE A 267 -17.86 -16.45 -9.66
C PHE A 267 -18.33 -15.05 -9.25
N THR A 268 -17.91 -14.05 -10.00
CA THR A 268 -18.30 -12.66 -9.76
C THR A 268 -18.56 -11.97 -11.08
N GLN A 269 -19.29 -10.87 -11.02
CA GLN A 269 -19.51 -9.98 -12.14
C GLN A 269 -19.62 -8.54 -11.63
N LEU A 270 -19.33 -7.55 -12.47
CA LEU A 270 -19.60 -6.16 -12.15
C LEU A 270 -21.11 -5.97 -11.95
N ASN A 271 -21.53 -5.43 -10.80
CA ASN A 271 -22.93 -5.12 -10.56
C ASN A 271 -23.36 -4.01 -11.54
N PRO A 272 -24.49 -4.14 -12.28
CA PRO A 272 -24.95 -3.11 -13.20
C PRO A 272 -25.06 -1.71 -12.56
N VAL A 273 -25.42 -1.65 -11.27
CA VAL A 273 -25.48 -0.38 -10.52
C VAL A 273 -24.12 0.31 -10.44
N THR A 274 -23.03 -0.45 -10.41
CA THR A 274 -21.66 0.07 -10.31
C THR A 274 -21.34 0.96 -11.50
N ARG A 275 -21.76 0.59 -12.72
CA ARG A 275 -21.48 1.43 -13.89
C ARG A 275 -22.32 2.71 -13.92
N ALA A 276 -23.52 2.67 -13.36
CA ALA A 276 -24.32 3.87 -13.16
C ALA A 276 -23.70 4.79 -12.08
N MET A 277 -23.12 4.20 -11.04
CA MET A 277 -22.47 4.94 -9.96
C MET A 277 -21.13 5.56 -10.36
N PHE A 278 -20.39 4.92 -11.27
CA PHE A 278 -19.10 5.36 -11.78
C PHE A 278 -19.21 5.58 -13.30
N PRO A 279 -19.64 6.77 -13.75
CA PRO A 279 -19.87 7.06 -15.16
C PRO A 279 -18.59 6.93 -15.99
N ALA A 280 -18.73 6.36 -17.20
CA ALA A 280 -17.61 6.19 -18.13
C ALA A 280 -16.95 7.51 -18.55
N VAL A 281 -17.75 8.58 -18.61
CA VAL A 281 -17.31 9.89 -19.11
C VAL A 281 -16.27 10.52 -18.19
N ASP A 282 -16.35 10.24 -16.89
CA ASP A 282 -15.47 10.81 -15.88
C ASP A 282 -14.06 10.20 -15.94
N GLU A 283 -13.92 8.97 -16.45
CA GLU A 283 -12.62 8.31 -16.58
C GLU A 283 -11.64 9.08 -17.46
N ASN A 284 -12.14 9.90 -18.40
CA ASN A 284 -11.30 10.71 -19.29
C ASN A 284 -10.54 11.84 -18.55
N VAL A 285 -11.03 12.26 -17.39
CA VAL A 285 -10.43 13.36 -16.60
C VAL A 285 -9.76 12.86 -15.31
N LEU A 286 -10.01 11.60 -14.92
CA LEU A 286 -9.50 10.99 -13.70
C LEU A 286 -8.18 10.25 -13.96
N ARG A 287 -7.20 10.41 -13.07
CA ARG A 287 -5.90 9.72 -13.17
C ARG A 287 -5.76 8.50 -12.26
N PHE A 288 -6.14 8.64 -10.99
CA PHE A 288 -5.82 7.63 -9.95
C PHE A 288 -6.96 7.34 -8.96
N LEU A 289 -8.05 8.10 -9.01
CA LEU A 289 -9.22 7.96 -8.13
C LEU A 289 -10.48 7.89 -9.01
N TYR A 290 -11.53 7.25 -8.51
CA TYR A 290 -12.84 7.33 -9.13
C TYR A 290 -13.66 8.47 -8.51
N CYS A 291 -14.57 9.04 -9.30
CA CYS A 291 -15.54 10.02 -8.81
C CYS A 291 -16.94 9.42 -8.94
N PRO A 292 -17.50 8.82 -7.88
CA PRO A 292 -18.85 8.30 -7.93
C PRO A 292 -19.88 9.43 -7.90
N ILE A 293 -21.05 9.21 -8.51
CA ILE A 293 -22.18 10.17 -8.50
C ILE A 293 -22.79 10.40 -7.11
N ILE A 294 -22.50 9.51 -6.15
CA ILE A 294 -22.87 9.61 -4.73
C ILE A 294 -21.67 9.21 -3.87
N PRO A 295 -21.49 9.76 -2.66
CA PRO A 295 -20.36 9.45 -1.79
C PRO A 295 -20.42 8.01 -1.28
N THR A 296 -19.77 7.09 -2.01
CA THR A 296 -19.74 5.65 -1.73
C THR A 296 -19.12 5.32 -0.37
N VAL A 297 -18.23 6.18 0.12
CA VAL A 297 -17.64 6.09 1.47
C VAL A 297 -18.68 6.13 2.58
N LEU A 298 -19.80 6.84 2.39
CA LEU A 298 -20.92 6.87 3.34
C LEU A 298 -21.91 5.74 3.06
N VAL A 299 -22.05 5.33 1.80
CA VAL A 299 -22.96 4.23 1.43
C VAL A 299 -22.48 2.92 2.05
N ASN A 300 -21.23 2.54 1.82
CA ASN A 300 -20.67 1.25 2.24
C ASN A 300 -19.78 1.35 3.49
N GLY A 301 -19.69 2.53 4.08
CA GLY A 301 -18.79 2.78 5.19
C GLY A 301 -17.32 2.60 4.82
N ALA A 302 -16.48 2.58 5.84
CA ALA A 302 -15.05 2.34 5.72
C ALA A 302 -14.47 1.90 7.05
N GLU A 303 -13.64 0.86 7.04
CA GLU A 303 -12.85 0.46 8.20
C GLU A 303 -11.39 0.23 7.79
N GLY A 304 -10.46 0.76 8.58
CA GLY A 304 -9.04 0.67 8.30
C GLY A 304 -8.18 1.01 9.51
N ILE A 305 -7.09 0.28 9.68
CA ILE A 305 -6.10 0.51 10.73
C ILE A 305 -4.76 0.62 10.04
N GLY A 306 -4.12 1.78 10.17
CA GLY A 306 -2.76 2.02 9.70
C GLY A 306 -1.83 2.32 10.87
N THR A 307 -0.68 2.91 10.56
CA THR A 307 0.27 3.34 11.58
C THR A 307 -0.20 4.64 12.22
N ALA A 308 -0.51 4.60 13.52
CA ALA A 308 -1.00 5.72 14.35
C ALA A 308 -2.41 6.25 14.03
N TRP A 309 -2.99 5.88 12.89
CA TRP A 309 -4.35 6.26 12.50
C TRP A 309 -5.26 5.05 12.32
N SER A 310 -6.54 5.26 12.60
CA SER A 310 -7.62 4.33 12.29
C SER A 310 -8.81 5.10 11.74
N THR A 311 -9.60 4.45 10.89
CA THR A 311 -10.85 4.98 10.36
C THR A 311 -11.98 4.01 10.58
N LYS A 312 -13.13 4.55 10.96
CA LYS A 312 -14.40 3.81 11.09
C LYS A 312 -15.54 4.72 10.67
N ILE A 313 -16.14 4.42 9.54
CA ILE A 313 -17.29 5.11 8.97
C ILE A 313 -18.42 4.07 8.86
N PRO A 314 -19.58 4.31 9.47
CA PRO A 314 -20.71 3.40 9.36
C PRO A 314 -21.40 3.53 8.00
N ASN A 315 -22.32 2.61 7.72
CA ASN A 315 -23.12 2.65 6.52
C ASN A 315 -24.32 3.59 6.70
N TYR A 316 -24.67 4.29 5.64
CA TYR A 316 -25.83 5.18 5.57
C TYR A 316 -26.74 4.82 4.41
N ASN A 317 -28.03 5.15 4.54
CA ASN A 317 -29.01 4.90 3.50
C ASN A 317 -28.70 5.73 2.23
N PRO A 318 -28.51 5.09 1.07
CA PRO A 318 -28.22 5.79 -0.19
C PRO A 318 -29.27 6.83 -0.57
N ARG A 319 -30.55 6.61 -0.20
CA ARG A 319 -31.64 7.54 -0.51
C ARG A 319 -31.51 8.85 0.27
N GLU A 320 -31.18 8.76 1.56
CA GLU A 320 -30.96 9.95 2.40
C GLU A 320 -29.72 10.72 1.97
N ILE A 321 -28.66 10.02 1.55
CA ILE A 321 -27.48 10.64 0.95
C ILE A 321 -27.87 11.44 -0.29
N VAL A 322 -28.62 10.84 -1.22
CA VAL A 322 -29.07 11.50 -2.45
C VAL A 322 -29.95 12.71 -2.15
N ASP A 323 -30.86 12.60 -1.18
CA ASP A 323 -31.71 13.71 -0.79
C ASP A 323 -30.89 14.87 -0.20
N ASN A 324 -29.88 14.59 0.63
CA ASN A 324 -28.97 15.62 1.14
C ASN A 324 -28.11 16.25 0.03
N MET A 325 -27.63 15.48 -0.94
CA MET A 325 -26.92 16.03 -2.10
C MET A 325 -27.81 16.98 -2.90
N ARG A 326 -29.07 16.62 -3.14
CA ARG A 326 -30.04 17.49 -3.83
C ARG A 326 -30.32 18.77 -3.04
N ARG A 327 -30.39 18.69 -1.72
CA ARG A 327 -30.56 19.86 -0.84
C ARG A 327 -29.36 20.79 -0.92
N LEU A 328 -28.15 20.27 -0.85
CA LEU A 328 -26.92 21.05 -1.04
C LEU A 328 -26.86 21.74 -2.41
N ILE A 329 -27.25 21.04 -3.49
CA ILE A 329 -27.33 21.62 -4.84
C ILE A 329 -28.33 22.80 -4.90
N ARG A 330 -29.39 22.76 -4.11
CA ARG A 330 -30.38 23.85 -3.99
C ARG A 330 -29.98 24.95 -3.01
N GLY A 331 -28.83 24.84 -2.35
CA GLY A 331 -28.40 25.78 -1.31
C GLY A 331 -29.09 25.60 0.05
N GLU A 332 -29.69 24.44 0.30
CA GLU A 332 -30.30 24.09 1.58
C GLU A 332 -29.31 23.33 2.49
N GLU A 333 -29.36 23.60 3.79
CA GLU A 333 -28.57 22.88 4.81
C GLU A 333 -28.93 21.39 4.89
N PRO A 334 -27.98 20.43 4.88
CA PRO A 334 -28.26 19.00 4.90
C PRO A 334 -28.94 18.53 6.19
N LYS A 335 -29.74 17.46 6.14
CA LYS A 335 -30.35 16.84 7.32
C LYS A 335 -29.33 15.93 8.00
N PRO A 336 -29.35 15.80 9.33
CA PRO A 336 -28.60 14.77 10.01
C PRO A 336 -28.94 13.38 9.45
N LEU A 337 -27.91 12.59 9.14
CA LEU A 337 -28.05 11.20 8.69
C LEU A 337 -28.01 10.26 9.90
N VAL A 338 -28.82 9.20 9.85
CA VAL A 338 -28.82 8.12 10.85
C VAL A 338 -28.16 6.89 10.25
N CYS A 339 -27.23 6.28 10.98
CA CYS A 339 -26.54 5.07 10.54
C CYS A 339 -27.40 3.81 10.76
N PHE A 340 -27.15 2.78 9.97
CA PHE A 340 -27.79 1.46 10.06
C PHE A 340 -26.85 0.39 10.61
#